data_AF-A0A8S0X8I3-F1
#
_entry.id   AF-A0A8S0X8I3-F1
#
_cell.length_a   1.000
_cell.length_b   1.000
_cell.length_c   1.000
_cell.angle_alpha   90.00
_cell.angle_beta   90.00
_cell.angle_gamma   90.00
#
_symmetry.space_group_name_H-M   'P 1'
#
loop_
_entity.id
_entity.type
_entity.pdbx_description
1 polymer ?
#
loop_
_entity_poly.entity_id
_entity_poly.type
_entity_poly.pdbx_seq_one_letter_code
_entity_poly.pdbx_strand_id
1 'polypeptide(L)'
;MELSDVLERTKLNAGSPYKPAAWKQLLEQAGLLKHYPHLPDQLQLGFDAGIRPIHQTFIPPNNSSTSEYLSEFKHIIETEFKQSRYIGPLSRSEVENLVGPFQTSPFSIIPKPGKPGKFHLIQNLSYPHVPHNQIYSINSTIDSNHYPCTWGTFSVISLLIWQLPPGSQAAVRDVKEAYRTIPLHPSQWAGLVVHLDKDDSFAIDTRNCFGLASSGGCYGIISDAGAQLMREWGIGPLSKWVDDHFYARILRKYLQKVNEQRWETALRIEANGGQLQDGGCLWFKGGLMPNDRHEEFDEDHSAPLHDSSKCTPRSEEEQQYNYSMSDINDLSDELGIPWETDKDIPFSE
;
A
#
# COMPACT_ATOMS: atom_id res chain seq x y z
N MET A 1 -32.01 2.40 -0.25
CA MET A 1 -31.23 2.53 0.99
C MET A 1 -30.97 4.01 1.12
N GLU A 2 -31.35 4.63 2.23
CA GLU A 2 -31.12 6.06 2.43
C GLU A 2 -29.62 6.33 2.41
N LEU A 3 -29.19 7.46 1.83
CA LEU A 3 -27.78 7.84 1.71
C LEU A 3 -27.09 7.91 3.09
N SER A 4 -27.84 8.32 4.11
CA SER A 4 -27.41 8.31 5.51
C SER A 4 -27.03 6.92 6.00
N ASP A 5 -27.79 5.89 5.62
CA ASP A 5 -27.52 4.51 6.03
C ASP A 5 -26.25 3.97 5.37
N VAL A 6 -26.01 4.32 4.11
CA VAL A 6 -24.77 3.97 3.39
C VAL A 6 -23.57 4.59 4.11
N LEU A 7 -23.65 5.88 4.45
CA LEU A 7 -22.60 6.57 5.17
C LEU A 7 -22.34 5.97 6.55
N GLU A 8 -23.37 5.78 7.38
CA GLU A 8 -23.20 5.21 8.72
C GLU A 8 -22.61 3.80 8.66
N ARG A 9 -23.01 2.99 7.67
CA ARG A 9 -22.39 1.68 7.44
C ARG A 9 -20.92 1.80 7.06
N THR A 10 -20.58 2.69 6.13
CA THR A 10 -19.19 2.92 5.70
C THR A 10 -18.31 3.44 6.84
N LYS A 11 -18.87 4.25 7.77
CA LYS A 11 -18.15 4.72 8.96
C LYS A 11 -17.84 3.57 9.95
N LEU A 12 -18.73 2.59 10.07
CA LEU A 12 -18.58 1.44 10.98
C LEU A 12 -17.74 0.30 10.39
N ASN A 13 -17.76 0.18 9.06
CA ASN A 13 -16.95 -0.75 8.30
C ASN A 13 -16.61 -0.11 6.96
N ALA A 14 -15.37 0.35 6.83
CA ALA A 14 -14.92 1.07 5.66
C ALA A 14 -14.75 0.17 4.43
N GLY A 15 -15.00 -1.15 4.54
CA GLY A 15 -15.13 -2.05 3.39
C GLY A 15 -13.82 -2.28 2.64
N SER A 16 -12.75 -2.59 3.37
CA SER A 16 -11.45 -2.97 2.79
C SER A 16 -11.44 -4.44 2.33
N PRO A 17 -10.64 -4.84 1.31
CA PRO A 17 -10.41 -6.25 0.99
C PRO A 17 -9.68 -7.01 2.11
N TYR A 18 -8.90 -6.30 2.94
CA TYR A 18 -8.20 -6.88 4.07
C TYR A 18 -9.19 -7.33 5.16
N LYS A 19 -8.78 -8.30 5.98
CA LYS A 19 -9.61 -8.88 7.05
C LYS A 19 -9.14 -8.41 8.45
N PRO A 20 -9.67 -7.31 9.02
CA PRO A 20 -9.12 -6.69 10.23
C PRO A 20 -8.95 -7.65 11.43
N ALA A 21 -9.91 -8.56 11.62
CA ALA A 21 -9.85 -9.55 12.70
C ALA A 21 -8.69 -10.54 12.53
N ALA A 22 -8.43 -11.00 11.29
CA ALA A 22 -7.30 -11.89 10.99
C ALA A 22 -5.96 -11.16 11.18
N TRP A 23 -5.85 -9.92 10.69
CA TRP A 23 -4.68 -9.06 10.94
C TRP A 23 -4.41 -8.92 12.44
N LYS A 24 -5.42 -8.58 13.24
CA LYS A 24 -5.27 -8.48 14.69
C LYS A 24 -4.76 -9.78 15.32
N GLN A 25 -5.42 -10.90 15.00
CA GLN A 25 -5.06 -12.21 15.55
C GLN A 25 -3.63 -12.60 15.20
N LEU A 26 -3.21 -12.47 13.94
CA LEU A 26 -1.89 -12.87 13.48
C LEU A 26 -0.79 -11.94 14.00
N LEU A 27 -1.05 -10.63 14.08
CA LEU A 27 -0.15 -9.67 14.72
C LEU A 27 0.02 -9.92 16.21
N GLU A 28 -1.05 -10.31 16.92
CA GLU A 28 -0.98 -10.71 18.34
C GLU A 28 -0.18 -12.00 18.51
N GLN A 29 -0.45 -13.02 17.68
CA GLN A 29 0.25 -14.30 17.71
C GLN A 29 1.76 -14.15 17.46
N ALA A 30 2.15 -13.27 16.54
CA ALA A 30 3.54 -12.98 16.23
C ALA A 30 4.19 -11.95 17.19
N GLY A 31 3.44 -11.39 18.15
CA GLY A 31 3.95 -10.33 19.03
C GLY A 31 4.25 -9.01 18.30
N LEU A 32 3.71 -8.81 17.10
CA LEU A 32 3.91 -7.64 16.23
C LEU A 32 2.90 -6.51 16.48
N LEU A 33 1.85 -6.74 17.28
CA LEU A 33 0.86 -5.69 17.58
C LEU A 33 1.50 -4.44 18.22
N LYS A 34 2.62 -4.59 18.95
CA LYS A 34 3.38 -3.45 19.50
C LYS A 34 4.00 -2.56 18.41
N HIS A 35 4.30 -3.11 17.24
CA HIS A 35 4.86 -2.39 16.10
C HIS A 35 3.76 -1.80 15.19
N TYR A 36 2.61 -2.46 15.12
CA TYR A 36 1.47 -2.04 14.30
C TYR A 36 0.16 -1.91 15.12
N PRO A 37 0.14 -1.11 16.20
CA PRO A 37 -0.94 -1.13 17.17
C PRO A 37 -2.28 -0.65 16.61
N HIS A 38 -2.24 0.25 15.62
CA HIS A 38 -3.43 0.86 15.03
C HIS A 38 -3.89 0.19 13.73
N LEU A 39 -3.08 -0.70 13.16
CA LEU A 39 -3.32 -1.24 11.83
C LEU A 39 -4.68 -1.97 11.73
N PRO A 40 -5.06 -2.87 12.66
CA PRO A 40 -6.38 -3.52 12.58
C PRO A 40 -7.55 -2.52 12.61
N ASP A 41 -7.48 -1.51 13.49
CA ASP A 41 -8.53 -0.50 13.59
C ASP A 41 -8.58 0.39 12.34
N GLN A 42 -7.42 0.74 11.77
CA GLN A 42 -7.33 1.50 10.51
C GLN A 42 -7.89 0.73 9.32
N LEU A 43 -7.66 -0.59 9.25
CA LEU A 43 -8.25 -1.46 8.22
C LEU A 43 -9.78 -1.51 8.33
N GLN A 44 -10.32 -1.42 9.54
CA GLN A 44 -11.77 -1.48 9.80
C GLN A 44 -12.48 -0.13 9.66
N LEU A 45 -11.92 0.93 10.24
CA LEU A 45 -12.54 2.25 10.41
C LEU A 45 -11.99 3.29 9.43
N GLY A 46 -10.90 2.96 8.73
CA GLY A 46 -10.23 3.83 7.77
C GLY A 46 -8.96 4.49 8.33
N PHE A 47 -8.07 4.87 7.41
CA PHE A 47 -6.79 5.49 7.70
C PHE A 47 -6.93 7.02 7.82
N ASP A 48 -6.20 7.59 8.76
CA ASP A 48 -5.95 9.03 8.79
C ASP A 48 -4.78 9.36 7.84
N ALA A 49 -5.10 9.89 6.66
CA ALA A 49 -4.10 10.26 5.65
C ALA A 49 -3.50 11.66 5.87
N GLY A 50 -3.81 12.32 6.99
CA GLY A 50 -3.21 13.60 7.38
C GLY A 50 -3.86 14.81 6.71
N ILE A 51 -4.99 14.59 6.03
CA ILE A 51 -5.81 15.66 5.48
C ILE A 51 -6.38 16.44 6.65
N ARG A 52 -6.04 17.73 6.71
CA ARG A 52 -6.54 18.63 7.74
C ARG A 52 -8.03 18.93 7.53
N PRO A 53 -8.78 19.24 8.60
CA PRO A 53 -10.17 19.66 8.49
C PRO A 53 -10.35 20.80 7.48
N ILE A 54 -11.35 20.67 6.62
CA ILE A 54 -11.70 21.70 5.65
C ILE A 54 -12.69 22.68 6.29
N HIS A 55 -12.37 23.96 6.26
CA HIS A 55 -13.17 25.02 6.91
C HIS A 55 -13.98 25.86 5.92
N GLN A 56 -13.66 25.78 4.63
CA GLN A 56 -14.33 26.52 3.57
C GLN A 56 -14.47 25.63 2.33
N THR A 57 -15.66 25.64 1.73
CA THR A 57 -15.88 24.90 0.50
C THR A 57 -15.11 25.53 -0.68
N PHE A 58 -14.27 24.75 -1.34
CA PHE A 58 -13.50 25.17 -2.52
C PHE A 58 -13.64 24.16 -3.64
N ILE A 59 -14.22 24.59 -4.76
CA ILE A 59 -14.57 23.73 -5.90
C ILE A 59 -13.95 24.32 -7.17
N PRO A 60 -12.64 24.12 -7.41
CA PRO A 60 -12.03 24.50 -8.67
C PRO A 60 -12.56 23.61 -9.81
N PRO A 61 -12.69 24.15 -11.02
CA PRO A 61 -13.15 23.36 -12.17
C PRO A 61 -12.12 22.31 -12.56
N ASN A 62 -12.60 21.17 -13.07
CA ASN A 62 -11.75 20.19 -13.74
C ASN A 62 -11.08 20.77 -15.00
N ASN A 63 -9.96 20.20 -15.42
CA ASN A 63 -9.29 20.61 -16.65
C ASN A 63 -10.12 20.27 -17.89
N SER A 64 -9.91 21.03 -18.97
CA SER A 64 -10.60 20.84 -20.26
C SER A 64 -10.42 19.44 -20.85
N SER A 65 -9.35 18.72 -20.51
CA SER A 65 -9.13 17.34 -20.96
C SER A 65 -10.19 16.36 -20.46
N THR A 66 -10.87 16.65 -19.33
CA THR A 66 -12.02 15.84 -18.89
C THR A 66 -13.20 15.95 -19.86
N SER A 67 -13.37 17.09 -20.53
CA SER A 67 -14.37 17.29 -21.58
C SER A 67 -13.92 16.68 -22.92
N GLU A 68 -12.64 16.81 -23.26
CA GLU A 68 -12.04 16.21 -24.46
C GLU A 68 -12.18 14.68 -24.45
N TYR A 69 -11.92 14.05 -23.29
CA TYR A 69 -11.99 12.60 -23.09
C TYR A 69 -13.21 12.19 -22.24
N LEU A 70 -14.36 12.83 -22.45
CA LEU A 70 -15.55 12.68 -21.60
C LEU A 70 -16.02 11.22 -21.43
N SER A 71 -15.99 10.43 -22.50
CA SER A 71 -16.42 9.02 -22.45
C SER A 71 -15.54 8.20 -21.50
N GLU A 72 -14.24 8.43 -21.53
CA GLU A 72 -13.28 7.77 -20.64
C GLU A 72 -13.44 8.27 -19.20
N PHE A 73 -13.57 9.58 -19.02
CA PHE A 73 -13.80 10.16 -17.70
C PHE A 73 -15.03 9.54 -17.03
N LYS A 74 -16.17 9.47 -17.74
CA LYS A 74 -17.39 8.81 -17.26
C LYS A 74 -17.17 7.35 -16.93
N HIS A 75 -16.46 6.62 -17.78
CA HIS A 75 -16.18 5.20 -17.55
C HIS A 75 -15.38 4.97 -16.26
N ILE A 76 -14.36 5.78 -16.00
CA ILE A 76 -13.55 5.71 -14.78
C ILE A 76 -14.42 6.00 -13.55
N ILE A 77 -15.20 7.09 -13.58
CA ILE A 77 -16.10 7.47 -12.49
C ILE A 77 -17.15 6.38 -12.20
N GLU A 78 -17.78 5.83 -13.24
CA GLU A 78 -18.73 4.73 -13.11
C GLU A 78 -18.10 3.48 -12.49
N THR A 79 -16.82 3.23 -12.78
CA THR A 79 -16.07 2.12 -12.19
C THR A 79 -15.88 2.33 -10.69
N GLU A 80 -15.53 3.55 -10.26
CA GLU A 80 -15.40 3.89 -8.83
C GLU A 80 -16.72 3.70 -8.06
N PHE A 81 -17.86 4.08 -8.66
CA PHE A 81 -19.18 3.82 -8.09
C PHE A 81 -19.52 2.32 -8.03
N LYS A 82 -19.27 1.57 -9.11
CA LYS A 82 -19.53 0.11 -9.14
C LYS A 82 -18.73 -0.64 -8.08
N GLN A 83 -17.52 -0.18 -7.80
CA GLN A 83 -16.67 -0.73 -6.76
C GLN A 83 -16.96 -0.18 -5.35
N SER A 84 -17.99 0.65 -5.19
CA SER A 84 -18.38 1.26 -3.91
C SER A 84 -17.23 2.03 -3.25
N ARG A 85 -16.38 2.66 -4.05
CA ARG A 85 -15.30 3.56 -3.60
C ARG A 85 -15.79 5.00 -3.52
N TYR A 86 -16.78 5.35 -4.34
CA TYR A 86 -17.44 6.65 -4.34
C TYR A 86 -18.85 6.59 -3.76
N ILE A 87 -19.19 7.58 -2.94
CA ILE A 87 -20.56 7.81 -2.45
C ILE A 87 -21.15 8.99 -3.24
N GLY A 88 -22.27 8.75 -3.93
CA GLY A 88 -22.97 9.73 -4.74
C GLY A 88 -23.61 9.14 -6.00
N PRO A 89 -23.89 9.94 -7.04
CA PRO A 89 -23.62 11.39 -7.13
C PRO A 89 -24.47 12.22 -6.15
N LEU A 90 -23.95 13.38 -5.74
CA LEU A 90 -24.55 14.30 -4.75
C LEU A 90 -24.49 15.74 -5.25
N SER A 91 -25.47 16.56 -4.86
CA SER A 91 -25.39 18.02 -4.95
C SER A 91 -24.39 18.59 -3.92
N ARG A 92 -23.94 19.82 -4.13
CA ARG A 92 -23.09 20.52 -3.15
C ARG A 92 -23.72 20.55 -1.76
N SER A 93 -25.03 20.85 -1.68
CA SER A 93 -25.72 20.95 -0.39
C SER A 93 -25.76 19.61 0.32
N GLU A 94 -25.95 18.50 -0.40
CA GLU A 94 -25.90 17.16 0.19
C GLU A 94 -24.49 16.85 0.73
N VAL A 95 -23.42 17.14 -0.02
CA VAL A 95 -22.06 16.94 0.48
C VAL A 95 -21.79 17.78 1.72
N GLU A 96 -22.13 19.07 1.72
CA GLU A 96 -21.93 19.96 2.86
C GLU A 96 -22.69 19.49 4.11
N ASN A 97 -23.89 18.92 3.95
CA ASN A 97 -24.65 18.34 5.06
C ASN A 97 -24.01 17.07 5.64
N LEU A 98 -23.25 16.32 4.83
CA LEU A 98 -22.72 15.01 5.20
C LEU A 98 -21.30 15.07 5.78
N VAL A 99 -20.44 15.88 5.18
CA VAL A 99 -19.01 15.98 5.56
C VAL A 99 -18.57 17.39 5.97
N GLY A 100 -19.49 18.36 5.94
CA GLY A 100 -19.18 19.77 6.19
C GLY A 100 -18.57 20.47 4.97
N PRO A 101 -17.93 21.64 5.16
CA PRO A 101 -17.18 22.29 4.10
C PRO A 101 -16.16 21.32 3.49
N PHE A 102 -16.02 21.34 2.17
CA PHE A 102 -15.19 20.36 1.45
C PHE A 102 -14.36 21.00 0.35
N GLN A 103 -13.29 20.32 -0.05
CA GLN A 103 -12.43 20.77 -1.13
C GLN A 103 -12.36 19.72 -2.22
N THR A 104 -12.51 20.15 -3.48
CA THR A 104 -12.22 19.32 -4.63
C THR A 104 -10.85 19.62 -5.20
N SER A 105 -10.25 18.62 -5.85
CA SER A 105 -9.01 18.76 -6.60
C SER A 105 -9.29 18.50 -8.08
N PRO A 106 -8.83 19.38 -9.00
CA PRO A 106 -9.15 19.25 -10.42
C PRO A 106 -8.69 17.93 -11.00
N PHE A 107 -9.58 17.29 -11.75
CA PHE A 107 -9.22 16.16 -12.59
C PHE A 107 -8.65 16.58 -13.94
N SER A 108 -7.75 15.75 -14.45
CA SER A 108 -7.25 15.77 -15.82
C SER A 108 -7.24 14.35 -16.37
N ILE A 109 -7.59 14.18 -17.64
CA ILE A 109 -7.35 12.92 -18.37
C ILE A 109 -6.14 13.09 -19.27
N ILE A 110 -5.21 12.12 -19.22
CA ILE A 110 -4.07 12.06 -20.15
C ILE A 110 -3.98 10.69 -20.82
N PRO A 111 -3.64 10.60 -22.12
CA PRO A 111 -3.32 9.33 -22.77
C PRO A 111 -2.08 8.67 -22.14
N LYS A 112 -2.11 7.33 -21.99
CA LYS A 112 -0.93 6.58 -21.53
C LYS A 112 0.14 6.58 -22.63
N PRO A 113 1.39 7.01 -22.34
CA PRO A 113 2.48 6.94 -23.31
C PRO A 113 2.66 5.51 -23.84
N GLY A 114 2.70 5.35 -25.17
CA GLY A 114 2.91 4.06 -25.82
C GLY A 114 1.77 3.04 -25.72
N LYS A 115 0.59 3.42 -25.18
CA LYS A 115 -0.58 2.52 -25.08
C LYS A 115 -1.83 3.21 -25.64
N PRO A 116 -2.03 3.21 -26.96
CA PRO A 116 -3.20 3.83 -27.61
C PRO A 116 -4.52 3.36 -27.00
N GLY A 117 -5.44 4.29 -26.76
CA GLY A 117 -6.76 4.00 -26.18
C GLY A 117 -6.77 3.73 -24.67
N LYS A 118 -5.63 3.80 -23.99
CA LYS A 118 -5.58 3.78 -22.52
C LYS A 118 -5.31 5.18 -22.00
N PHE A 119 -5.95 5.53 -20.88
CA PHE A 119 -5.81 6.85 -20.26
C PHE A 119 -5.47 6.75 -18.77
N HIS A 120 -4.95 7.84 -18.21
CA HIS A 120 -4.82 8.06 -16.78
C HIS A 120 -5.73 9.21 -16.36
N LEU A 121 -6.50 8.99 -15.30
CA LEU A 121 -7.08 10.06 -14.50
C LEU A 121 -6.02 10.58 -13.54
N ILE A 122 -5.82 11.89 -13.51
CA ILE A 122 -4.95 12.59 -12.58
C ILE A 122 -5.82 13.50 -11.72
N GLN A 123 -5.77 13.32 -10.40
CA GLN A 123 -6.33 14.25 -9.43
C GLN A 123 -5.22 15.17 -8.93
N ASN A 124 -5.32 16.47 -9.22
CA ASN A 124 -4.28 17.42 -8.81
C ASN A 124 -4.46 17.85 -7.34
N LEU A 125 -4.06 16.99 -6.41
CA LEU A 125 -4.11 17.23 -4.96
C LEU A 125 -3.13 18.31 -4.47
N SER A 126 -2.26 18.80 -5.37
CA SER A 126 -1.34 19.93 -5.15
C SER A 126 -1.91 21.25 -5.68
N TYR A 127 -3.19 21.28 -6.08
CA TYR A 127 -3.90 22.50 -6.44
C TYR A 127 -4.69 23.07 -5.23
N PRO A 128 -4.68 24.40 -5.02
CA PRO A 128 -3.95 25.41 -5.79
C PRO A 128 -2.45 25.40 -5.48
N HIS A 129 -1.61 25.65 -6.49
CA HIS A 129 -0.14 25.64 -6.35
C HIS A 129 0.38 26.81 -5.52
N VAL A 130 -0.40 27.90 -5.45
CA VAL A 130 -0.15 29.04 -4.56
C VAL A 130 -1.39 29.20 -3.71
N PRO A 131 -1.27 29.25 -2.37
CA PRO A 131 -2.42 29.46 -1.51
C PRO A 131 -3.18 30.74 -1.88
N HIS A 132 -4.51 30.67 -1.89
CA HIS A 132 -5.37 31.79 -2.24
C HIS A 132 -6.48 31.92 -1.19
N ASN A 133 -6.62 33.08 -0.57
CA ASN A 133 -7.61 33.32 0.49
C ASN A 133 -7.62 32.25 1.60
N GLN A 134 -6.42 31.88 2.10
CA GLN A 134 -6.25 30.81 3.11
C GLN A 134 -6.67 29.40 2.67
N ILE A 135 -6.94 29.21 1.38
CA ILE A 135 -7.17 27.89 0.77
C ILE A 135 -5.81 27.32 0.36
N TYR A 136 -5.48 26.17 0.92
CA TYR A 136 -4.24 25.42 0.65
C TYR A 136 -4.58 24.19 -0.20
N SER A 137 -3.61 23.70 -0.96
CA SER A 137 -3.77 22.38 -1.59
C SER A 137 -3.76 21.29 -0.52
N ILE A 138 -4.45 20.17 -0.78
CA ILE A 138 -4.50 19.03 0.15
C ILE A 138 -3.08 18.59 0.52
N ASN A 139 -2.24 18.36 -0.48
CA ASN A 139 -0.86 17.91 -0.28
C ASN A 139 0.03 18.90 0.47
N SER A 140 -0.17 20.21 0.29
CA SER A 140 0.67 21.21 0.99
C SER A 140 0.50 21.21 2.51
N THR A 141 -0.51 20.50 3.03
CA THR A 141 -0.78 20.42 4.47
C THR A 141 -0.34 19.11 5.12
N ILE A 142 0.12 18.15 4.31
CA ILE A 142 0.51 16.79 4.71
C ILE A 142 2.03 16.69 4.72
N ASP A 143 2.59 16.25 5.85
CA ASP A 143 4.00 15.88 5.94
C ASP A 143 4.12 14.36 5.75
N SER A 144 4.72 13.93 4.64
CA SER A 144 4.93 12.51 4.32
C SER A 144 5.85 11.79 5.30
N ASN A 145 6.68 12.52 6.05
CA ASN A 145 7.60 11.92 7.03
C ASN A 145 6.86 11.29 8.22
N HIS A 146 5.59 11.67 8.45
CA HIS A 146 4.73 11.03 9.45
C HIS A 146 4.12 9.69 8.98
N TYR A 147 4.39 9.29 7.74
CA TYR A 147 3.91 8.04 7.15
C TYR A 147 5.09 7.17 6.69
N PRO A 148 6.02 6.82 7.59
CA PRO A 148 7.22 6.11 7.19
C PRO A 148 6.94 4.64 6.89
N CYS A 149 7.67 4.07 5.93
CA CYS A 149 7.58 2.64 5.58
C CYS A 149 8.86 2.14 4.89
N THR A 150 9.04 0.82 4.81
CA THR A 150 10.23 0.22 4.19
C THR A 150 10.12 0.06 2.68
N TRP A 151 11.24 0.19 1.96
CA TRP A 151 11.32 -0.02 0.51
C TRP A 151 12.55 -0.84 0.12
N GLY A 152 12.33 -1.85 -0.72
CA GLY A 152 13.32 -2.62 -1.44
C GLY A 152 13.94 -1.80 -2.57
N THR A 153 14.81 -0.85 -2.20
CA THR A 153 15.55 -0.05 -3.18
C THR A 153 16.45 -0.94 -4.06
N PHE A 154 16.98 -0.38 -5.15
CA PHE A 154 17.90 -1.10 -6.01
C PHE A 154 19.09 -1.71 -5.23
N SER A 155 19.65 -0.96 -4.27
CA SER A 155 20.76 -1.44 -3.43
C SER A 155 20.34 -2.62 -2.55
N VAL A 156 19.17 -2.52 -1.90
CA VAL A 156 18.61 -3.56 -1.04
C VAL A 156 18.36 -4.85 -1.84
N ILE A 157 17.68 -4.76 -2.98
CA ILE A 157 17.39 -5.90 -3.84
C ILE A 157 18.68 -6.51 -4.41
N SER A 158 19.63 -5.68 -4.84
CA SER A 158 20.91 -6.18 -5.37
C SER A 158 21.69 -6.95 -4.32
N LEU A 159 21.72 -6.45 -3.08
CA LEU A 159 22.38 -7.14 -1.97
C LEU A 159 21.66 -8.44 -1.62
N LEU A 160 20.32 -8.42 -1.54
CA LEU A 160 19.51 -9.62 -1.29
C LEU A 160 19.83 -10.70 -2.33
N ILE A 161 19.76 -10.38 -3.63
CA ILE A 161 20.07 -11.33 -4.72
C ILE A 161 21.50 -11.85 -4.61
N TRP A 162 22.46 -10.99 -4.30
CA TRP A 162 23.87 -11.38 -4.12
C TRP A 162 24.06 -12.37 -2.97
N GLN A 163 23.26 -12.28 -1.90
CA GLN A 163 23.31 -13.17 -0.74
C GLN A 163 22.59 -14.52 -0.97
N LEU A 164 21.76 -14.65 -2.01
CA LEU A 164 21.03 -15.89 -2.27
C LEU A 164 21.98 -17.05 -2.64
N PRO A 165 21.77 -18.26 -2.09
CA PRO A 165 22.57 -19.41 -2.46
C PRO A 165 22.27 -19.88 -3.90
N PRO A 166 23.20 -20.60 -4.55
CA PRO A 166 22.97 -21.15 -5.89
C PRO A 166 21.72 -22.04 -5.98
N GLY A 167 20.96 -21.89 -7.06
CA GLY A 167 19.71 -22.62 -7.29
C GLY A 167 18.50 -22.06 -6.55
N SER A 168 18.62 -20.87 -5.93
CA SER A 168 17.46 -20.12 -5.46
C SER A 168 16.59 -19.69 -6.64
N GLN A 169 15.30 -19.54 -6.39
CA GLN A 169 14.33 -19.08 -7.39
C GLN A 169 13.60 -17.85 -6.86
N ALA A 170 13.15 -16.98 -7.75
CA ALA A 170 12.43 -15.76 -7.40
C ALA A 170 11.02 -15.73 -8.00
N ALA A 171 10.10 -15.09 -7.29
CA ALA A 171 8.74 -14.81 -7.72
C ALA A 171 8.42 -13.33 -7.45
N VAL A 172 7.54 -12.75 -8.24
CA VAL A 172 7.05 -11.38 -8.07
C VAL A 172 5.53 -11.37 -8.05
N ARG A 173 4.96 -10.63 -7.10
CA ARG A 173 3.52 -10.45 -6.88
C ARG A 173 3.18 -8.97 -6.87
N ASP A 174 2.12 -8.59 -7.56
CA ASP A 174 1.62 -7.20 -7.63
C ASP A 174 0.32 -7.11 -6.81
N VAL A 175 0.17 -6.11 -5.96
CA VAL A 175 -1.11 -5.87 -5.25
C VAL A 175 -2.05 -5.04 -6.13
N LYS A 176 -3.23 -5.61 -6.39
CA LYS A 176 -4.25 -5.01 -7.24
C LYS A 176 -4.73 -3.68 -6.69
N GLU A 177 -4.54 -2.62 -7.48
CA GLU A 177 -4.98 -1.25 -7.17
C GLU A 177 -4.60 -0.83 -5.74
N ALA A 178 -3.37 -1.12 -5.30
CA ALA A 178 -2.92 -1.03 -3.90
C ALA A 178 -3.46 0.18 -3.11
N TYR A 179 -3.35 1.41 -3.65
CA TYR A 179 -3.88 2.58 -2.96
C TYR A 179 -5.40 2.57 -2.79
N ARG A 180 -6.16 2.08 -3.77
CA ARG A 180 -7.62 2.01 -3.70
C ARG A 180 -8.13 0.93 -2.73
N THR A 181 -7.26 0.01 -2.29
CA THR A 181 -7.59 -0.99 -1.24
C THR A 181 -7.71 -0.37 0.16
N ILE A 182 -7.20 0.85 0.34
CA ILE A 182 -7.05 1.49 1.64
C ILE A 182 -8.28 2.36 1.91
N PRO A 183 -9.14 1.98 2.89
CA PRO A 183 -10.19 2.87 3.34
C PRO A 183 -9.61 4.11 4.02
N LEU A 184 -10.26 5.25 3.86
CA LEU A 184 -9.93 6.45 4.63
C LEU A 184 -10.95 6.70 5.72
N HIS A 185 -10.46 7.18 6.87
CA HIS A 185 -11.31 7.55 7.99
C HIS A 185 -12.26 8.68 7.55
N PRO A 186 -13.52 8.70 8.02
CA PRO A 186 -14.52 9.70 7.60
C PRO A 186 -14.08 11.16 7.76
N SER A 187 -13.19 11.46 8.72
CA SER A 187 -12.62 12.80 8.89
C SER A 187 -11.79 13.29 7.69
N GLN A 188 -11.35 12.38 6.83
CA GLN A 188 -10.48 12.66 5.69
C GLN A 188 -11.28 12.97 4.42
N TRP A 189 -12.53 12.51 4.34
CA TRP A 189 -13.35 12.52 3.12
C TRP A 189 -13.61 13.92 2.55
N ALA A 190 -13.72 14.94 3.42
CA ALA A 190 -13.96 16.31 3.00
C ALA A 190 -12.86 16.89 2.09
N GLY A 191 -11.62 16.38 2.19
CA GLY A 191 -10.53 16.79 1.30
C GLY A 191 -10.39 15.97 0.01
N LEU A 192 -11.24 14.96 -0.18
CA LEU A 192 -11.21 14.06 -1.33
C LEU A 192 -12.56 13.98 -2.05
N VAL A 193 -13.43 14.96 -1.82
CA VAL A 193 -14.63 15.12 -2.64
C VAL A 193 -14.18 15.43 -4.08
N VAL A 194 -14.82 14.80 -5.04
CA VAL A 194 -14.50 14.97 -6.45
C VAL A 194 -15.64 15.67 -7.19
N HIS A 195 -15.29 16.61 -8.07
CA HIS A 195 -16.26 17.25 -8.96
C HIS A 195 -16.43 16.36 -10.21
N LEU A 196 -17.67 15.98 -10.49
CA LEU A 196 -18.02 15.11 -11.62
C LEU A 196 -18.13 15.91 -12.93
N ASP A 197 -18.81 15.36 -13.94
CA ASP A 197 -18.92 15.95 -15.29
C ASP A 197 -20.04 16.98 -15.45
N LYS A 198 -20.94 17.09 -14.46
CA LYS A 198 -22.12 17.97 -14.50
C LYS A 198 -21.98 19.14 -13.52
N ASP A 199 -22.71 20.21 -13.82
CA ASP A 199 -22.92 21.30 -12.87
C ASP A 199 -23.59 20.77 -11.60
N ASP A 200 -23.06 21.18 -10.43
CA ASP A 200 -23.51 20.78 -9.10
C ASP A 200 -23.61 19.25 -8.85
N SER A 201 -22.61 18.49 -9.31
CA SER A 201 -22.58 17.03 -9.15
C SER A 201 -21.22 16.56 -8.60
N PHE A 202 -21.24 15.90 -7.45
CA PHE A 202 -20.06 15.50 -6.68
C PHE A 202 -20.12 14.04 -6.26
N ALA A 203 -18.96 13.49 -5.87
CA ALA A 203 -18.90 12.24 -5.15
C ALA A 203 -17.88 12.35 -4.01
N ILE A 204 -18.13 11.63 -2.92
CA ILE A 204 -17.19 11.50 -1.82
C ILE A 204 -16.31 10.27 -2.10
N ASP A 205 -15.02 10.47 -2.33
CA ASP A 205 -14.06 9.36 -2.40
C ASP A 205 -13.69 8.89 -1.00
N THR A 206 -14.00 7.63 -0.70
CA THR A 206 -13.75 7.05 0.63
C THR A 206 -12.45 6.26 0.69
N ARG A 207 -11.65 6.27 -0.38
CA ARG A 207 -10.42 5.49 -0.52
C ARG A 207 -9.22 6.38 -0.71
N ASN A 208 -8.06 5.86 -0.34
CA ASN A 208 -6.80 6.49 -0.69
C ASN A 208 -6.62 6.49 -2.21
N CYS A 209 -5.84 7.43 -2.74
CA CYS A 209 -5.70 7.66 -4.17
C CYS A 209 -4.25 8.00 -4.54
N PHE A 210 -3.95 7.81 -5.83
CA PHE A 210 -2.65 8.20 -6.36
C PHE A 210 -2.48 9.72 -6.31
N GLY A 211 -1.30 10.18 -5.90
CA GLY A 211 -0.94 11.60 -5.85
C GLY A 211 -1.18 12.27 -4.50
N LEU A 212 -1.82 11.61 -3.54
CA LEU A 212 -1.88 12.09 -2.15
C LEU A 212 -0.50 11.93 -1.50
N ALA A 213 -0.01 12.96 -0.81
CA ALA A 213 1.35 12.99 -0.27
C ALA A 213 1.66 11.84 0.71
N SER A 214 0.65 11.39 1.47
CA SER A 214 0.74 10.27 2.41
C SER A 214 0.36 8.92 1.80
N SER A 215 -0.02 8.86 0.51
CA SER A 215 -0.59 7.64 -0.10
C SER A 215 0.33 6.43 0.02
N GLY A 216 1.60 6.61 -0.34
CA GLY A 216 2.63 5.57 -0.28
C GLY A 216 2.83 5.02 1.13
N GLY A 217 2.87 5.88 2.14
CA GLY A 217 3.06 5.46 3.53
C GLY A 217 1.80 4.83 4.16
N CYS A 218 0.61 5.31 3.82
CA CYS A 218 -0.65 4.67 4.24
C CYS A 218 -0.76 3.24 3.71
N TYR A 219 -0.27 2.98 2.49
CA TYR A 219 -0.14 1.61 1.99
C TYR A 219 1.04 0.88 2.62
N GLY A 220 2.15 1.60 2.75
CA GLY A 220 3.43 1.09 3.22
C GLY A 220 3.33 0.39 4.55
N ILE A 221 2.52 0.88 5.50
CA ILE A 221 2.32 0.21 6.80
C ILE A 221 1.61 -1.15 6.68
N ILE A 222 0.62 -1.28 5.78
CA ILE A 222 -0.05 -2.57 5.50
C ILE A 222 0.96 -3.53 4.91
N SER A 223 1.72 -3.05 3.93
CA SER A 223 2.69 -3.85 3.21
C SER A 223 3.89 -4.24 4.09
N ASP A 224 4.36 -3.35 4.98
CA ASP A 224 5.39 -3.63 5.99
C ASP A 224 4.93 -4.72 6.96
N ALA A 225 3.74 -4.56 7.53
CA ALA A 225 3.18 -5.52 8.47
C ALA A 225 2.92 -6.88 7.81
N GLY A 226 2.42 -6.88 6.57
CA GLY A 226 2.22 -8.10 5.78
C GLY A 226 3.53 -8.81 5.50
N ALA A 227 4.57 -8.07 5.09
CA ALA A 227 5.90 -8.62 4.88
C ALA A 227 6.53 -9.17 6.18
N GLN A 228 6.34 -8.48 7.31
CA GLN A 228 6.82 -8.96 8.60
C GLN A 228 6.08 -10.23 9.04
N LEU A 229 4.76 -10.32 8.88
CA LEU A 229 4.01 -11.56 9.14
C LEU A 229 4.49 -12.71 8.25
N MET A 230 4.72 -12.48 6.96
CA MET A 230 5.29 -13.50 6.06
C MET A 230 6.63 -14.01 6.60
N ARG A 231 7.51 -13.11 7.05
CA ARG A 231 8.81 -13.45 7.64
C ARG A 231 8.67 -14.24 8.94
N GLU A 232 7.75 -13.88 9.84
CA GLU A 232 7.47 -14.61 11.08
C GLU A 232 6.91 -16.03 10.82
N TRP A 233 6.23 -16.23 9.70
CA TRP A 233 5.82 -17.56 9.22
C TRP A 233 6.96 -18.31 8.51
N GLY A 234 8.15 -17.72 8.41
CA GLY A 234 9.33 -18.29 7.78
C GLY A 234 9.33 -18.21 6.25
N ILE A 235 8.47 -17.38 5.66
CA ILE A 235 8.39 -17.11 4.22
C ILE A 235 9.35 -15.97 3.88
N GLY A 236 10.42 -16.31 3.18
CA GLY A 236 11.42 -15.36 2.70
C GLY A 236 12.70 -16.06 2.18
N PRO A 237 13.72 -15.30 1.74
CA PRO A 237 13.82 -13.83 1.80
C PRO A 237 12.73 -13.09 1.00
N LEU A 238 12.32 -11.92 1.50
CA LEU A 238 11.21 -11.11 0.96
C LEU A 238 11.59 -9.63 1.00
N SER A 239 11.34 -8.92 -0.10
CA SER A 239 11.48 -7.48 -0.22
C SER A 239 10.35 -6.90 -1.06
N LYS A 240 10.13 -5.59 -1.02
CA LYS A 240 8.98 -4.96 -1.69
C LYS A 240 9.23 -3.53 -2.16
N TRP A 241 8.67 -3.18 -3.29
CA TRP A 241 8.69 -1.82 -3.83
C TRP A 241 7.27 -1.38 -4.14
N VAL A 242 6.70 -0.54 -3.27
CA VAL A 242 5.27 -0.17 -3.35
C VAL A 242 4.43 -1.46 -3.42
N ASP A 243 3.68 -1.66 -4.49
CA ASP A 243 2.76 -2.78 -4.74
C ASP A 243 3.46 -4.05 -5.24
N ASP A 244 4.70 -3.95 -5.73
CA ASP A 244 5.51 -5.09 -6.17
C ASP A 244 6.19 -5.78 -4.97
N HIS A 245 5.94 -7.07 -4.78
CA HIS A 245 6.53 -7.90 -3.75
C HIS A 245 7.43 -8.97 -4.38
N PHE A 246 8.71 -8.93 -4.03
CA PHE A 246 9.73 -9.87 -4.46
C PHE A 246 9.94 -10.96 -3.41
N TYR A 247 9.74 -12.21 -3.80
CA TYR A 247 9.94 -13.39 -2.97
C TYR A 247 11.08 -14.23 -3.53
N ALA A 248 12.00 -14.67 -2.68
CA ALA A 248 13.02 -15.65 -3.05
C ALA A 248 12.86 -16.92 -2.21
N ARG A 249 12.89 -18.09 -2.85
CA ARG A 249 12.94 -19.39 -2.18
C ARG A 249 14.29 -20.05 -2.37
N ILE A 250 14.74 -20.76 -1.36
CA ILE A 250 16.06 -21.40 -1.31
C ILE A 250 15.92 -22.92 -1.23
N LEU A 251 16.91 -23.64 -1.76
CA LEU A 251 16.99 -25.08 -1.57
C LEU A 251 17.17 -25.40 -0.08
N ARG A 252 16.42 -26.37 0.43
CA ARG A 252 16.41 -26.76 1.86
C ARG A 252 17.78 -27.12 2.42
N LYS A 253 18.67 -27.65 1.57
CA LYS A 253 20.07 -27.95 1.94
C LYS A 253 20.86 -26.72 2.41
N TYR A 254 20.43 -25.50 2.05
CA TYR A 254 21.05 -24.26 2.47
C TYR A 254 20.33 -23.58 3.64
N LEU A 255 19.17 -24.10 4.08
CA LEU A 255 18.30 -23.42 5.05
C LEU A 255 19.02 -23.09 6.37
N GLN A 256 19.75 -24.05 6.93
CA GLN A 256 20.53 -23.83 8.16
C GLN A 256 21.56 -22.71 7.96
N LYS A 257 22.37 -22.79 6.91
CA LYS A 257 23.42 -21.80 6.62
C LYS A 257 22.84 -20.40 6.40
N VAL A 258 21.73 -20.29 5.67
CA VAL A 258 21.07 -19.00 5.44
C VAL A 258 20.53 -18.43 6.76
N ASN A 259 19.95 -19.26 7.63
CA ASN A 259 19.49 -18.79 8.93
C ASN A 259 20.65 -18.34 9.85
N GLU A 260 21.80 -19.01 9.80
CA GLU A 260 23.02 -18.55 10.48
C GLU A 260 23.46 -17.16 9.97
N GLN A 261 23.47 -16.96 8.65
CA GLN A 261 23.80 -15.66 8.03
C GLN A 261 22.79 -14.56 8.38
N ARG A 262 21.49 -14.88 8.42
CA ARG A 262 20.43 -13.94 8.83
C ARG A 262 20.64 -13.50 10.27
N TRP A 263 20.91 -14.43 11.18
CA TRP A 263 21.22 -14.13 12.57
C TRP A 263 22.44 -13.20 12.72
N GLU A 264 23.54 -13.50 12.03
CA GLU A 264 24.72 -12.63 12.02
C GLU A 264 24.40 -11.23 11.47
N THR A 265 23.52 -11.14 10.47
CA THR A 265 23.09 -9.87 9.88
C THR A 265 22.23 -9.07 10.85
N ALA A 266 21.30 -9.72 11.57
CA ALA A 266 20.50 -9.09 12.62
C ALA A 266 21.39 -8.49 13.73
N LEU A 267 22.41 -9.23 14.18
CA LEU A 267 23.39 -8.72 15.15
C LEU A 267 24.19 -7.51 14.61
N ARG A 268 24.56 -7.54 13.32
CA ARG A 268 25.24 -6.39 12.68
C ARG A 268 24.32 -5.17 12.60
N ILE A 269 23.04 -5.37 12.28
CA ILE A 269 22.04 -4.30 12.21
C ILE A 269 21.87 -3.66 13.59
N GLU A 270 21.69 -4.47 14.63
CA GLU A 270 21.58 -3.98 16.02
C GLU A 270 22.82 -3.18 16.44
N ALA A 271 24.03 -3.69 16.15
CA ALA A 271 25.28 -3.02 16.44
C ALA A 271 25.47 -1.69 15.69
N ASN A 272 24.76 -1.48 14.57
CA ASN A 272 24.83 -0.27 13.75
C ASN A 272 23.64 0.69 14.00
N GLY A 273 22.89 0.49 15.08
CA GLY A 273 21.81 1.40 15.51
C GLY A 273 20.41 0.96 15.09
N GLY A 274 20.27 -0.22 14.48
CA GLY A 274 18.97 -0.80 14.14
C GLY A 274 18.26 -0.07 13.00
N GLN A 275 16.97 0.17 13.19
CA GLN A 275 16.12 0.87 12.23
C GLN A 275 16.43 2.37 12.19
N LEU A 276 16.56 2.91 10.99
CA LEU A 276 16.77 4.31 10.70
C LEU A 276 15.62 4.83 9.82
N GLN A 277 15.46 6.16 9.81
CA GLN A 277 14.48 6.85 8.99
C GLN A 277 15.16 7.98 8.22
N ASP A 278 14.93 8.04 6.90
CA ASP A 278 15.25 9.19 6.06
C ASP A 278 14.00 9.63 5.30
N GLY A 279 13.48 10.81 5.62
CA GLY A 279 12.17 11.27 5.16
C GLY A 279 11.05 10.27 5.50
N GLY A 280 10.30 9.82 4.50
CA GLY A 280 9.26 8.78 4.63
C GLY A 280 9.76 7.33 4.48
N CYS A 281 11.08 7.09 4.43
CA CYS A 281 11.66 5.77 4.22
C CYS A 281 12.27 5.22 5.51
N LEU A 282 11.85 4.01 5.92
CA LEU A 282 12.47 3.21 6.96
C LEU A 282 13.46 2.22 6.32
N TRP A 283 14.62 2.06 6.94
CA TRP A 283 15.64 1.13 6.49
C TRP A 283 16.52 0.68 7.66
N PHE A 284 17.29 -0.38 7.46
CA PHE A 284 18.17 -0.96 8.47
C PHE A 284 19.60 -0.92 7.99
N LYS A 285 20.49 -0.43 8.86
CA LYS A 285 21.90 -0.22 8.54
C LYS A 285 22.73 -1.42 8.96
N GLY A 286 23.41 -2.07 8.02
CA GLY A 286 24.33 -3.17 8.30
C GLY A 286 25.80 -2.77 8.37
N GLY A 287 26.66 -3.73 8.05
CA GLY A 287 28.11 -3.59 8.10
C GLY A 287 28.66 -2.62 7.06
N LEU A 288 29.89 -2.16 7.27
CA LEU A 288 30.61 -1.35 6.29
C LEU A 288 31.12 -2.25 5.14
N MET A 289 30.84 -1.87 3.91
CA MET A 289 31.29 -2.54 2.69
C MET A 289 32.62 -1.97 2.20
N PRO A 290 33.37 -2.69 1.33
CA PRO A 290 34.68 -2.24 0.82
C PRO A 290 34.67 -0.93 0.01
N ASN A 291 33.50 -0.43 -0.38
CA ASN A 291 33.32 0.82 -1.11
C ASN A 291 32.96 2.01 -0.19
N ASP A 292 33.21 1.87 1.12
CA ASP A 292 32.89 2.85 2.17
C ASP A 292 31.39 3.18 2.31
N ARG A 293 30.50 2.35 1.76
CA ARG A 293 29.05 2.41 1.99
C ARG A 293 28.64 1.35 3.00
N HIS A 294 27.53 1.57 3.69
CA HIS A 294 26.95 0.54 4.55
C HIS A 294 26.01 -0.38 3.75
N GLU A 295 25.90 -1.63 4.18
CA GLU A 295 24.78 -2.48 3.79
C GLU A 295 23.46 -1.78 4.19
N GLU A 296 22.48 -1.81 3.29
CA GLU A 296 21.13 -1.27 3.51
C GLU A 296 20.14 -2.43 3.36
N PHE A 297 19.18 -2.52 4.29
CA PHE A 297 18.13 -3.53 4.26
C PHE A 297 16.75 -2.91 4.51
N ASP A 298 15.71 -3.62 4.08
CA ASP A 298 14.30 -3.32 4.35
C ASP A 298 13.67 -4.27 5.40
N GLU A 299 14.52 -5.06 6.08
CA GLU A 299 14.16 -5.92 7.22
C GLU A 299 15.30 -6.00 8.23
N ASP A 300 14.97 -6.36 9.48
CA ASP A 300 15.94 -6.53 10.57
C ASP A 300 16.63 -7.91 10.61
N HIS A 301 16.25 -8.83 9.72
CA HIS A 301 16.75 -10.20 9.62
C HIS A 301 16.53 -11.09 10.86
N SER A 302 15.69 -10.65 11.81
CA SER A 302 15.48 -11.35 13.08
C SER A 302 14.67 -12.65 12.92
N ALA A 303 13.76 -12.71 11.95
CA ALA A 303 12.93 -13.87 11.68
C ALA A 303 13.69 -14.95 10.87
N PRO A 304 13.75 -16.20 11.35
CA PRO A 304 14.35 -17.32 10.62
C PRO A 304 13.42 -17.82 9.52
N LEU A 305 14.00 -18.38 8.47
CA LEU A 305 13.26 -19.09 7.42
C LEU A 305 12.86 -20.49 7.91
N HIS A 306 11.68 -20.96 7.50
CA HIS A 306 11.17 -22.28 7.88
C HIS A 306 11.14 -23.27 6.70
N ASP A 307 11.19 -24.56 7.02
CA ASP A 307 10.95 -25.64 6.07
C ASP A 307 9.46 -25.99 6.02
N SER A 308 8.73 -25.38 5.09
CA SER A 308 7.31 -25.62 4.89
C SER A 308 7.02 -26.79 3.94
N SER A 309 8.03 -27.49 3.42
CA SER A 309 7.90 -28.54 2.38
C SER A 309 6.90 -29.67 2.70
N LYS A 310 6.54 -29.84 3.97
CA LYS A 310 5.58 -30.85 4.45
C LYS A 310 4.20 -30.29 4.83
N CYS A 311 4.04 -28.97 4.82
CA CYS A 311 2.80 -28.30 5.25
C CYS A 311 1.70 -28.36 4.19
N THR A 312 2.08 -28.40 2.91
CA THR A 312 1.15 -28.43 1.77
C THR A 312 1.55 -29.53 0.76
N PRO A 313 0.59 -30.18 0.07
CA PRO A 313 0.90 -31.09 -1.03
C PRO A 313 1.64 -30.35 -2.15
N ARG A 314 2.79 -30.86 -2.59
CA ARG A 314 3.71 -30.19 -3.52
C ARG A 314 4.29 -31.14 -4.55
N SER A 315 4.67 -30.59 -5.70
CA SER A 315 5.48 -31.32 -6.69
C SER A 315 6.83 -31.74 -6.12
N GLU A 316 7.47 -32.76 -6.70
CA GLU A 316 8.81 -33.22 -6.28
C GLU A 316 9.87 -32.11 -6.39
N GLU A 317 9.73 -31.20 -7.36
CA GLU A 317 10.58 -30.03 -7.52
C GLU A 317 10.41 -29.06 -6.34
N GLU A 318 9.18 -28.68 -6.02
CA GLU A 318 8.88 -27.72 -4.95
C GLU A 318 9.27 -28.23 -3.55
N GLN A 319 9.25 -29.55 -3.33
CA GLN A 319 9.69 -30.16 -2.07
C GLN A 319 11.19 -29.97 -1.78
N GLN A 320 11.98 -29.55 -2.77
CA GLN A 320 13.39 -29.21 -2.59
C GLN A 320 13.58 -27.83 -1.97
N TYR A 321 12.56 -26.97 -2.03
CA TYR A 321 12.60 -25.58 -1.57
C TYR A 321 11.93 -25.41 -0.20
N ASN A 322 12.30 -24.34 0.51
CA ASN A 322 11.80 -24.06 1.85
C ASN A 322 10.31 -23.67 1.86
N TYR A 323 9.81 -22.97 0.82
CA TYR A 323 8.39 -22.64 0.65
C TYR A 323 8.00 -22.55 -0.83
N SER A 324 6.71 -22.32 -1.09
CA SER A 324 6.04 -22.33 -2.39
C SER A 324 5.05 -21.17 -2.53
N MET A 325 4.50 -20.99 -3.72
CA MET A 325 3.41 -20.01 -3.94
C MET A 325 2.18 -20.31 -3.08
N SER A 326 1.92 -21.59 -2.77
CA SER A 326 0.80 -21.97 -1.90
C SER A 326 0.93 -21.38 -0.50
N ASP A 327 2.15 -21.34 0.06
CA ASP A 327 2.35 -20.81 1.41
C ASP A 327 2.12 -19.29 1.45
N ILE A 328 2.52 -18.58 0.39
CA ILE A 328 2.22 -17.15 0.22
C ILE A 328 0.70 -16.95 0.12
N ASN A 329 0.02 -17.76 -0.70
CA ASN A 329 -1.43 -17.68 -0.89
C ASN A 329 -2.17 -17.95 0.42
N ASP A 330 -1.82 -18.99 1.16
CA ASP A 330 -2.51 -19.38 2.40
C ASP A 330 -2.55 -18.21 3.40
N LEU A 331 -1.39 -17.59 3.67
CA LEU A 331 -1.31 -16.45 4.58
C LEU A 331 -1.95 -15.18 3.99
N SER A 332 -1.77 -14.94 2.70
CA SER A 332 -2.36 -13.78 2.02
C SER A 332 -3.88 -13.82 2.00
N ASP A 333 -4.46 -14.99 1.73
CA ASP A 333 -5.89 -15.22 1.69
C ASP A 333 -6.49 -15.06 3.09
N GLU A 334 -5.80 -15.52 4.14
CA GLU A 334 -6.18 -15.29 5.53
C GLU A 334 -6.20 -13.79 5.88
N LEU A 335 -5.22 -13.02 5.39
CA LEU A 335 -5.12 -11.57 5.60
C LEU A 335 -6.02 -10.74 4.65
N GLY A 336 -6.49 -11.33 3.56
CA GLY A 336 -7.25 -10.64 2.51
C GLY A 336 -6.39 -9.73 1.63
N ILE A 337 -5.14 -10.10 1.36
CA ILE A 337 -4.25 -9.34 0.47
C ILE A 337 -4.66 -9.59 -0.99
N PRO A 338 -5.10 -8.55 -1.74
CA PRO A 338 -5.66 -8.73 -3.07
C PRO A 338 -4.56 -8.71 -4.14
N TRP A 339 -3.93 -9.85 -4.40
CA TRP A 339 -2.95 -9.98 -5.48
C TRP A 339 -3.60 -9.82 -6.87
N GLU A 340 -2.93 -9.14 -7.80
CA GLU A 340 -3.28 -9.10 -9.22
C GLU A 340 -2.67 -10.32 -9.92
N THR A 341 -3.30 -11.48 -9.73
CA THR A 341 -2.79 -12.78 -10.15
C THR A 341 -2.44 -12.88 -11.65
N ASP A 342 -3.07 -12.06 -12.49
CA ASP A 342 -2.79 -11.99 -13.93
C ASP A 342 -1.38 -11.43 -14.26
N LYS A 343 -0.73 -10.77 -13.29
CA LYS A 343 0.63 -10.23 -13.40
C LYS A 343 1.68 -11.06 -12.66
N ASP A 344 1.28 -12.12 -11.95
CA ASP A 344 2.19 -12.91 -11.14
C ASP A 344 3.32 -13.50 -11.99
N ILE A 345 4.55 -13.37 -11.49
CA ILE A 345 5.70 -14.10 -11.99
C ILE A 345 5.98 -15.23 -10.99
N PRO A 346 5.74 -16.50 -11.34
CA PRO A 346 5.94 -17.61 -10.43
C PRO A 346 7.43 -17.86 -10.20
N PHE A 347 7.72 -18.65 -9.16
CA PHE A 347 9.09 -19.08 -8.88
C PHE A 347 9.75 -19.71 -10.10
N SER A 348 10.85 -19.08 -10.53
CA SER A 348 11.70 -19.55 -11.62
C SER A 348 13.15 -19.10 -11.37
N GLU A 349 14.09 -19.72 -12.10
CA GLU A 349 15.53 -19.41 -12.02
C GLU A 349 15.89 -18.03 -12.58
#